data_AF-A0A6L5YEE0-F1
#
_entry.id   AF-A0A6L5YEE0-F1
#
_cell.length_a   1.000
_cell.length_b   1.000
_cell.length_c   1.000
_cell.angle_alpha   90.00
_cell.angle_beta   90.00
_cell.angle_gamma   90.00
#
_symmetry.space_group_name_H-M   'P 1'
#
loop_
_entity.id
_entity.type
_entity.pdbx_description
1 polymer ?
#
loop_
_entity_poly.entity_id
_entity_poly.type
_entity_poly.pdbx_seq_one_letter_code
_entity_poly.pdbx_strand_id
1 'polypeptide(L)'
;MIVNVVGHRRQLRLQRVDQRKHLFLHRESSVPRRPIKIGRAKVLFLWHLILFLKIAIILASQRRLSSLPPKFNALTARPLLRRTSSLQGGLRMELKNRVKEAERLNASVVFSLEALDFLETEGSASLTELSNALGIHKSRVMRLCGTMERMGYVIRRGEDARYVLGPRVLSLGKAFERHNPLLHVLRPQLEQLARELDENVSFQIIRNDRRLCVCSVCRAQLARYVTPEGSEAKFPYGAASKVMLAWGPDELRAKILAAAPYPRYTEHTPTTADEVLRAVEETLRRGYAVSREERTYGTAALDVPVFGAGRELLGALGLASTTERLTPQLIEKAVPALQEAAAYIQSMTAGAEKFAPRMPRRDE
;
A
#
# COMPACT_ATOMS: atom_id res chain seq x y z
N MET A 1 61.54 13.08 3.14
CA MET A 1 61.37 13.20 4.61
C MET A 1 60.15 12.35 4.97
N ILE A 2 60.20 11.06 5.32
CA ILE A 2 60.82 10.30 6.43
C ILE A 2 60.47 10.84 7.83
N VAL A 3 60.08 9.88 8.71
CA VAL A 3 59.82 9.87 10.18
C VAL A 3 58.31 9.83 10.55
N ASN A 4 57.69 8.67 10.84
CA ASN A 4 57.62 7.86 12.12
C ASN A 4 56.69 8.46 13.19
N VAL A 5 56.02 7.76 14.13
CA VAL A 5 55.54 6.38 14.38
C VAL A 5 54.95 6.41 15.81
N VAL A 6 53.83 5.70 16.05
CA VAL A 6 53.39 5.04 17.31
C VAL A 6 53.37 5.83 18.64
N GLY A 7 52.18 5.83 19.28
CA GLY A 7 52.11 5.86 20.74
C GLY A 7 50.72 6.15 21.31
N HIS A 8 49.95 5.11 21.65
CA HIS A 8 49.16 5.02 22.91
C HIS A 8 48.26 3.77 22.93
N ARG A 9 48.90 2.61 23.13
CA ARG A 9 48.32 1.46 23.85
C ARG A 9 49.30 1.10 24.94
N ARG A 10 49.08 1.57 26.16
CA ARG A 10 49.56 0.99 27.44
C ARG A 10 49.30 2.01 28.55
N GLN A 11 48.14 1.95 29.15
CA GLN A 11 48.03 2.24 30.58
C GLN A 11 46.85 1.45 31.16
N LEU A 12 47.20 0.67 32.19
CA LEU A 12 46.34 0.24 33.29
C LEU A 12 45.48 -1.01 33.05
N ARG A 13 46.21 -2.12 32.94
CA ARG A 13 45.81 -3.45 33.43
C ARG A 13 46.37 -3.62 34.84
N LEU A 14 45.77 -3.00 35.86
CA LEU A 14 46.07 -3.24 37.29
C LEU A 14 44.85 -2.89 38.14
N GLN A 15 43.94 -3.85 38.31
CA GLN A 15 43.13 -4.09 39.52
C GLN A 15 42.20 -5.28 39.25
N ARG A 16 42.69 -6.48 39.58
CA ARG A 16 41.88 -7.62 39.99
C ARG A 16 41.93 -7.66 41.52
N VAL A 17 40.86 -8.20 42.10
CA VAL A 17 40.74 -8.97 43.36
C VAL A 17 39.59 -8.43 44.22
N ASP A 18 38.82 -9.40 44.76
CA ASP A 18 37.65 -9.30 45.64
C ASP A 18 36.32 -8.91 44.98
N GLN A 19 35.22 -9.68 45.02
CA GLN A 19 34.83 -10.71 45.98
C GLN A 19 34.01 -11.83 45.29
N ARG A 20 34.42 -13.09 45.52
CA ARG A 20 33.51 -14.22 45.63
C ARG A 20 33.20 -14.40 47.11
N LYS A 21 31.93 -14.31 47.51
CA LYS A 21 31.28 -15.10 48.59
C LYS A 21 29.93 -14.47 48.91
N HIS A 22 28.86 -15.10 48.43
CA HIS A 22 27.69 -15.45 49.25
C HIS A 22 26.95 -16.63 48.59
N LEU A 23 27.36 -17.82 49.00
CA LEU A 23 26.53 -18.99 49.36
C LEU A 23 25.13 -18.57 49.88
N PHE A 24 24.03 -19.33 49.86
CA PHE A 24 23.58 -20.64 49.37
C PHE A 24 22.08 -20.72 49.83
N LEU A 25 21.30 -21.66 49.29
CA LEU A 25 20.01 -22.19 49.83
C LEU A 25 18.71 -21.36 49.65
N HIS A 26 17.83 -21.80 48.75
CA HIS A 26 16.70 -22.63 49.18
C HIS A 26 16.17 -23.53 48.05
N ARG A 27 15.99 -24.80 48.43
CA ARG A 27 15.40 -25.93 47.71
C ARG A 27 13.89 -25.76 47.50
N GLU A 28 13.43 -26.33 46.39
CA GLU A 28 12.22 -27.14 46.19
C GLU A 28 10.85 -26.65 46.72
N SER A 29 9.94 -26.41 45.78
CA SER A 29 8.59 -26.98 45.84
C SER A 29 8.06 -27.28 44.44
N SER A 30 8.09 -28.57 44.12
CA SER A 30 7.50 -29.22 42.97
C SER A 30 5.98 -29.30 43.13
N VAL A 31 5.23 -28.69 42.22
CA VAL A 31 3.80 -28.99 42.02
C VAL A 31 3.59 -29.41 40.57
N PRO A 32 3.16 -30.65 40.28
CA PRO A 32 2.97 -31.11 38.91
C PRO A 32 1.64 -30.55 38.38
N ARG A 33 1.68 -29.51 37.53
CA ARG A 33 0.51 -29.11 36.75
C ARG A 33 0.34 -30.08 35.58
N ARG A 34 -0.47 -31.12 35.81
CA ARG A 34 -0.98 -32.00 34.74
C ARG A 34 -1.68 -31.14 33.67
N PRO A 35 -1.40 -31.32 32.37
CA PRO A 35 -2.18 -30.66 31.32
C PRO A 35 -3.61 -31.24 31.34
N ILE A 36 -4.60 -30.39 31.58
CA ILE A 36 -6.00 -30.74 31.38
C ILE A 36 -6.17 -30.98 29.88
N LYS A 37 -6.26 -32.25 29.46
CA LYS A 37 -6.70 -32.62 28.11
C LYS A 37 -8.15 -32.19 27.97
N ILE A 38 -8.38 -31.00 27.41
CA ILE A 38 -9.71 -30.57 26.97
C ILE A 38 -9.99 -31.33 25.66
N GLY A 39 -10.75 -32.43 25.78
CA GLY A 39 -11.17 -33.22 24.61
C GLY A 39 -11.94 -32.35 23.61
N ARG A 40 -11.77 -32.64 22.32
CA ARG A 40 -12.41 -31.95 21.18
C ARG A 40 -13.93 -31.72 21.36
N ALA A 41 -14.61 -32.58 22.12
CA ALA A 41 -16.02 -32.44 22.47
C ALA A 41 -16.34 -31.19 23.34
N LYS A 42 -15.46 -30.78 24.26
CA LYS A 42 -15.67 -29.59 25.10
C LYS A 42 -15.50 -28.27 24.33
N VAL A 43 -14.65 -28.25 23.29
CA VAL A 43 -14.48 -27.09 22.41
C VAL A 43 -15.69 -26.90 21.50
N LEU A 44 -16.25 -27.99 20.97
CA LEU A 44 -17.51 -28.00 20.22
C LEU A 44 -18.70 -27.57 21.07
N PHE A 45 -18.76 -28.00 22.33
CA PHE A 45 -19.81 -27.58 23.26
C PHE A 45 -19.73 -26.08 23.58
N LEU A 46 -18.53 -25.54 23.79
CA LEU A 46 -18.33 -24.11 24.01
C LEU A 46 -18.67 -23.29 22.74
N TRP A 47 -18.39 -23.84 21.55
CA TRP A 47 -18.78 -23.23 20.27
C TRP A 47 -20.29 -23.19 20.07
N HIS A 48 -20.99 -24.29 20.38
CA HIS A 48 -22.46 -24.33 20.32
C HIS A 48 -23.09 -23.43 21.38
N LEU A 49 -22.53 -23.34 22.59
CA LEU A 49 -23.01 -22.44 23.63
C LEU A 49 -22.87 -20.96 23.24
N ILE A 50 -21.75 -20.57 22.62
CA ILE A 50 -21.54 -19.20 22.11
C ILE A 50 -22.49 -18.89 20.95
N LEU A 51 -22.71 -19.85 20.04
CA LEU A 51 -23.67 -19.70 18.95
C LEU A 51 -25.12 -19.58 19.49
N PHE A 52 -25.46 -20.38 20.50
CA PHE A 52 -26.77 -20.33 21.16
C PHE A 52 -26.96 -19.03 21.93
N LEU A 53 -25.95 -18.51 22.62
CA LEU A 53 -25.99 -17.19 23.26
C LEU A 53 -26.15 -16.06 22.23
N LYS A 54 -25.48 -16.14 21.07
CA LYS A 54 -25.69 -15.15 19.99
C LYS A 54 -27.11 -15.19 19.43
N ILE A 55 -27.66 -16.39 19.22
CA ILE A 55 -29.05 -16.57 18.77
C ILE A 55 -30.03 -16.09 19.84
N ALA A 56 -29.77 -16.38 21.12
CA ALA A 56 -30.58 -15.94 22.25
C ALA A 56 -30.54 -14.41 22.43
N ILE A 57 -29.39 -13.76 22.22
CA ILE A 57 -29.25 -12.29 22.24
C ILE A 57 -30.01 -11.66 21.06
N ILE A 58 -29.97 -12.28 19.87
CA ILE A 58 -30.73 -11.83 18.71
C ILE A 58 -32.24 -12.01 18.96
N LEU A 59 -32.68 -13.14 19.51
CA LEU A 59 -34.09 -13.38 19.85
C LEU A 59 -34.55 -12.51 21.04
N ALA A 60 -33.70 -12.23 22.02
CA ALA A 60 -33.98 -11.33 23.14
C ALA A 60 -34.04 -9.86 22.69
N SER A 61 -33.26 -9.47 21.68
CA SER A 61 -33.38 -8.16 21.02
C SER A 61 -34.66 -8.01 20.21
N GLN A 62 -35.30 -9.13 19.82
CA GLN A 62 -36.61 -9.12 19.14
C GLN A 62 -37.81 -9.18 20.09
N ARG A 63 -37.63 -9.61 21.36
CA ARG A 63 -38.69 -9.63 22.38
C ARG A 63 -38.80 -8.38 23.25
N ARG A 64 -37.91 -7.39 23.11
CA ARG A 64 -38.01 -6.06 23.76
C ARG A 64 -38.41 -4.94 22.77
N LEU A 65 -39.45 -5.19 22.00
CA LEU A 65 -40.05 -4.21 21.08
C LEU A 65 -41.57 -4.10 21.31
N SER A 66 -41.99 -4.09 22.57
CA SER A 66 -43.40 -3.92 22.97
C SER A 66 -43.67 -2.67 23.80
N SER A 67 -42.78 -1.66 23.80
CA SER A 67 -43.02 -0.40 24.54
C SER A 67 -42.40 0.85 23.92
N LEU A 68 -42.51 1.05 22.60
CA LEU A 68 -42.20 2.33 21.94
C LEU A 68 -43.32 2.72 20.95
N PRO A 69 -43.66 4.02 20.84
CA PRO A 69 -44.88 4.49 20.19
C PRO A 69 -44.86 4.32 18.66
N PRO A 70 -46.04 4.27 18.01
CA PRO A 70 -46.16 3.85 16.62
C PRO A 70 -45.84 5.02 15.69
N LYS A 71 -44.65 5.02 15.09
CA LYS A 71 -44.29 5.66 13.80
C LYS A 71 -42.81 5.42 13.50
N PHE A 72 -42.42 4.16 13.31
CA PHE A 72 -41.17 3.83 12.61
C PHE A 72 -41.47 2.69 11.65
N ASN A 73 -41.65 3.04 10.38
CA ASN A 73 -42.00 2.11 9.31
C ASN A 73 -40.94 1.01 9.17
N ALA A 74 -41.41 -0.24 9.05
CA ALA A 74 -40.63 -1.45 8.77
C ALA A 74 -40.00 -1.49 7.35
N LEU A 75 -39.83 -0.34 6.70
CA LEU A 75 -39.27 -0.19 5.34
C LEU A 75 -37.84 0.34 5.31
N THR A 76 -37.24 0.73 6.45
CA THR A 76 -35.88 1.32 6.48
C THR A 76 -34.78 0.40 7.02
N ALA A 77 -35.11 -0.71 7.69
CA ALA A 77 -34.10 -1.63 8.24
C ALA A 77 -33.69 -2.79 7.29
N ARG A 78 -34.59 -3.22 6.40
CA ARG A 78 -34.34 -4.31 5.44
C ARG A 78 -33.26 -3.99 4.39
N PRO A 79 -33.13 -2.76 3.85
CA PRO A 79 -32.06 -2.41 2.91
C PRO A 79 -30.67 -2.38 3.56
N LEU A 80 -30.57 -1.97 4.82
CA LEU A 80 -29.31 -1.90 5.56
C LEU A 80 -28.79 -3.29 5.95
N LEU A 81 -29.68 -4.20 6.37
CA LEU A 81 -29.34 -5.60 6.64
C LEU A 81 -29.03 -6.40 5.36
N ARG A 82 -29.70 -6.08 4.23
CA ARG A 82 -29.33 -6.65 2.91
C ARG A 82 -27.99 -6.12 2.41
N ARG A 83 -27.66 -4.84 2.62
CA ARG A 83 -26.35 -4.27 2.26
C ARG A 83 -25.22 -4.85 3.10
N THR A 84 -25.39 -5.03 4.40
CA THR A 84 -24.34 -5.64 5.25
C THR A 84 -24.14 -7.12 4.94
N SER A 85 -25.21 -7.87 4.64
CA SER A 85 -25.11 -9.27 4.21
C SER A 85 -24.56 -9.43 2.78
N SER A 86 -24.85 -8.52 1.85
CA SER A 86 -24.25 -8.51 0.51
C SER A 86 -22.78 -8.08 0.52
N LEU A 87 -22.41 -7.12 1.37
CA LEU A 87 -21.01 -6.71 1.60
C LEU A 87 -20.21 -7.84 2.27
N GLN A 88 -20.79 -8.52 3.27
CA GLN A 88 -20.18 -9.71 3.87
C GLN A 88 -20.10 -10.89 2.89
N GLY A 89 -21.10 -11.07 2.02
CA GLY A 89 -21.10 -12.08 0.97
C GLY A 89 -20.04 -11.83 -0.11
N GLY A 90 -19.90 -10.57 -0.55
CA GLY A 90 -18.87 -10.12 -1.49
C GLY A 90 -17.47 -10.30 -0.91
N LEU A 91 -17.22 -9.79 0.30
CA LEU A 91 -15.94 -9.94 1.00
C LEU A 91 -15.59 -11.43 1.23
N ARG A 92 -16.59 -12.28 1.51
CA ARG A 92 -16.39 -13.71 1.71
C ARG A 92 -16.13 -14.46 0.39
N MET A 93 -16.74 -14.03 -0.72
CA MET A 93 -16.42 -14.56 -2.05
C MET A 93 -15.02 -14.11 -2.49
N GLU A 94 -14.66 -12.86 -2.26
CA GLU A 94 -13.34 -12.31 -2.56
C GLU A 94 -12.26 -13.02 -1.74
N LEU A 95 -12.47 -13.23 -0.44
CA LEU A 95 -11.59 -14.07 0.39
C LEU A 95 -11.50 -15.50 -0.13
N LYS A 96 -12.62 -16.12 -0.52
CA LYS A 96 -12.61 -17.48 -1.07
C LYS A 96 -11.84 -17.57 -2.38
N ASN A 97 -12.01 -16.59 -3.27
CA ASN A 97 -11.27 -16.51 -4.53
C ASN A 97 -9.78 -16.31 -4.27
N ARG A 98 -9.40 -15.42 -3.34
CA ARG A 98 -8.01 -15.23 -2.90
C ARG A 98 -7.39 -16.49 -2.33
N VAL A 99 -8.14 -17.26 -1.55
CA VAL A 99 -7.67 -18.57 -1.03
C VAL A 99 -7.47 -19.57 -2.16
N LYS A 100 -8.39 -19.64 -3.13
CA LYS A 100 -8.33 -20.54 -4.28
C LYS A 100 -7.19 -20.19 -5.25
N GLU A 101 -6.90 -18.90 -5.41
CA GLU A 101 -5.77 -18.39 -6.18
C GLU A 101 -4.44 -18.64 -5.44
N ALA A 102 -4.42 -18.44 -4.13
CA ALA A 102 -3.30 -18.81 -3.26
C ALA A 102 -3.09 -20.33 -3.15
N GLU A 103 -4.04 -21.17 -3.58
CA GLU A 103 -3.87 -22.63 -3.73
C GLU A 103 -3.15 -23.00 -5.03
N ARG A 104 -3.18 -22.14 -6.07
CA ARG A 104 -2.33 -22.27 -7.27
C ARG A 104 -0.90 -21.77 -7.02
N LEU A 105 -0.75 -20.84 -6.08
CA LEU A 105 0.53 -20.28 -5.63
C LEU A 105 1.00 -20.91 -4.30
N ASN A 106 2.21 -20.60 -3.82
CA ASN A 106 2.58 -21.01 -2.47
C ASN A 106 1.90 -20.09 -1.45
N ALA A 107 0.81 -20.56 -0.84
CA ALA A 107 0.01 -19.78 0.10
C ALA A 107 0.83 -19.16 1.25
N SER A 108 1.92 -19.79 1.72
CA SER A 108 2.76 -19.19 2.78
C SER A 108 3.53 -17.97 2.27
N VAL A 109 4.04 -18.02 1.03
CA VAL A 109 4.70 -16.89 0.38
C VAL A 109 3.70 -15.76 0.15
N VAL A 110 2.52 -16.08 -0.39
CA VAL A 110 1.45 -15.09 -0.63
C VAL A 110 1.10 -14.35 0.64
N PHE A 111 0.73 -15.05 1.72
CA PHE A 111 0.33 -14.39 2.97
C PHE A 111 1.49 -13.65 3.66
N SER A 112 2.74 -14.08 3.46
CA SER A 112 3.90 -13.32 3.92
C SER A 112 4.06 -11.99 3.19
N LEU A 113 3.95 -11.99 1.86
CA LEU A 113 4.04 -10.76 1.06
C LEU A 113 2.86 -9.83 1.34
N GLU A 114 1.64 -10.35 1.42
CA GLU A 114 0.45 -9.56 1.75
C GLU A 114 0.52 -8.96 3.17
N ALA A 115 1.19 -9.63 4.11
CA ALA A 115 1.43 -9.06 5.44
C ALA A 115 2.40 -7.87 5.38
N LEU A 116 3.41 -7.92 4.50
CA LEU A 116 4.31 -6.79 4.27
C LEU A 116 3.58 -5.64 3.58
N ASP A 117 2.75 -5.91 2.58
CA ASP A 117 1.91 -4.90 1.92
C ASP A 117 0.96 -4.22 2.93
N PHE A 118 0.33 -4.99 3.82
CA PHE A 118 -0.51 -4.43 4.87
C PHE A 118 0.27 -3.51 5.83
N LEU A 119 1.48 -3.92 6.21
CA LEU A 119 2.35 -3.11 7.09
C LEU A 119 2.92 -1.88 6.39
N GLU A 120 3.11 -1.92 5.08
CA GLU A 120 3.49 -0.75 4.26
C GLU A 120 2.39 0.31 4.31
N THR A 121 1.13 -0.10 4.15
CA THR A 121 -0.01 0.83 4.14
C THR A 121 -0.37 1.34 5.54
N GLU A 122 -0.42 0.46 6.55
CA GLU A 122 -0.90 0.81 7.90
C GLU A 122 0.23 1.24 8.86
N GLY A 123 1.49 1.05 8.48
CA GLY A 123 2.68 1.34 9.27
C GLY A 123 2.95 0.38 10.44
N SER A 124 1.92 -0.13 11.11
CA SER A 124 2.05 -1.16 12.17
C SER A 124 0.79 -1.99 12.37
N ALA A 125 0.95 -3.25 12.78
CA ALA A 125 -0.17 -4.14 13.02
C ALA A 125 0.07 -5.12 14.17
N SER A 126 -0.95 -5.35 14.98
CA SER A 126 -1.03 -6.47 15.91
C SER A 126 -1.28 -7.79 15.18
N LEU A 127 -1.05 -8.90 15.87
CA LEU A 127 -1.37 -10.24 15.36
C LEU A 127 -2.86 -10.39 14.99
N THR A 128 -3.76 -9.69 15.69
CA THR A 128 -5.20 -9.74 15.44
C THR A 128 -5.57 -8.98 14.18
N GLU A 129 -5.03 -7.78 13.99
CA GLU A 129 -5.27 -6.98 12.77
C GLU A 129 -4.76 -7.73 11.53
N LEU A 130 -3.55 -8.29 11.58
CA LEU A 130 -3.01 -9.12 10.49
C LEU A 130 -3.86 -10.36 10.22
N SER A 131 -4.34 -11.05 11.25
CA SER A 131 -5.22 -12.22 11.10
C SER A 131 -6.54 -11.86 10.41
N ASN A 132 -7.12 -10.72 10.75
CA ASN A 132 -8.35 -10.23 10.13
C ASN A 132 -8.12 -9.77 8.69
N ALA A 133 -7.05 -9.02 8.43
CA ALA A 133 -6.72 -8.49 7.11
C ALA A 133 -6.39 -9.61 6.10
N LEU A 134 -5.66 -10.63 6.53
CA LEU A 134 -5.23 -11.75 5.68
C LEU A 134 -6.26 -12.89 5.61
N GLY A 135 -7.31 -12.87 6.46
CA GLY A 135 -8.33 -13.92 6.49
C GLY A 135 -7.83 -15.29 6.96
N ILE A 136 -6.70 -15.35 7.69
CA ILE A 136 -6.09 -16.60 8.16
C ILE A 136 -5.99 -16.65 9.69
N HIS A 137 -5.98 -17.86 10.26
CA HIS A 137 -5.89 -18.06 11.71
C HIS A 137 -4.63 -17.43 12.33
N LYS A 138 -4.77 -16.84 13.53
CA LYS A 138 -3.67 -16.24 14.32
C LYS A 138 -2.44 -17.12 14.44
N SER A 139 -2.60 -18.44 14.63
CA SER A 139 -1.48 -19.38 14.73
C SER A 139 -0.67 -19.49 13.42
N ARG A 140 -1.30 -19.26 12.26
CA ARG A 140 -0.61 -19.20 10.96
C ARG A 140 0.13 -17.88 10.81
N VAL A 141 -0.53 -16.75 11.09
CA VAL A 141 0.10 -15.41 11.07
C VAL A 141 1.33 -15.39 11.98
N MET A 142 1.22 -15.92 13.20
CA MET A 142 2.32 -15.96 14.15
C MET A 142 3.55 -16.72 13.61
N ARG A 143 3.33 -17.84 12.91
CA ARG A 143 4.44 -18.60 12.29
C ARG A 143 5.06 -17.86 11.10
N LEU A 144 4.24 -17.19 10.28
CA LEU A 144 4.71 -16.37 9.16
C LEU A 144 5.53 -15.18 9.68
N CYS A 145 4.98 -14.39 10.60
CA CYS A 145 5.66 -13.25 11.21
C CYS A 145 6.91 -13.67 11.96
N GLY A 146 6.89 -14.77 12.72
CA GLY A 146 8.09 -15.27 13.41
C GLY A 146 9.22 -15.68 12.44
N THR A 147 8.88 -16.13 11.23
CA THR A 147 9.87 -16.41 10.19
C THR A 147 10.38 -15.10 9.56
N MET A 148 9.48 -14.20 9.19
CA MET A 148 9.84 -12.88 8.64
C MET A 148 10.67 -12.05 9.62
N GLU A 149 10.41 -12.17 10.92
CA GLU A 149 11.14 -11.50 12.00
C GLU A 149 12.57 -12.03 12.09
N ARG A 150 12.76 -13.36 12.11
CA ARG A 150 14.10 -13.97 12.04
C ARG A 150 14.87 -13.58 10.78
N MET A 151 14.16 -13.35 9.67
CA MET A 151 14.74 -12.94 8.39
C MET A 151 14.90 -11.40 8.26
N GLY A 152 14.48 -10.63 9.27
CA GLY A 152 14.63 -9.18 9.33
C GLY A 152 13.64 -8.35 8.50
N TYR A 153 12.60 -8.98 7.92
CA TYR A 153 11.56 -8.29 7.12
C TYR A 153 10.52 -7.59 7.97
N VAL A 154 10.27 -8.09 9.17
CA VAL A 154 9.43 -7.42 10.18
C VAL A 154 10.18 -7.38 11.50
N ILE A 155 9.80 -6.47 12.38
CA ILE A 155 10.24 -6.44 13.77
C ILE A 155 9.04 -6.17 14.67
N ARG A 156 9.11 -6.57 15.94
CA ARG A 156 8.16 -6.14 16.96
C ARG A 156 8.62 -4.83 17.61
N ARG A 157 7.70 -3.87 17.75
CA ARG A 157 7.94 -2.60 18.44
C ARG A 157 6.84 -2.32 19.47
N GLY A 158 7.23 -1.58 20.51
CA GLY A 158 6.35 -1.13 21.59
C GLY A 158 5.99 -2.22 22.58
N GLU A 159 5.34 -1.82 23.68
CA GLU A 159 4.88 -2.72 24.74
C GLU A 159 3.83 -3.72 24.24
N ASP A 160 3.02 -3.31 23.25
CA ASP A 160 1.99 -4.14 22.62
C ASP A 160 2.53 -5.17 21.61
N ALA A 161 3.85 -5.23 21.41
CA ALA A 161 4.51 -6.11 20.46
C ALA A 161 3.90 -6.06 19.04
N ARG A 162 3.56 -4.86 18.57
CA ARG A 162 3.04 -4.64 17.20
C ARG A 162 4.15 -4.92 16.19
N TYR A 163 3.79 -5.57 15.09
CA TYR A 163 4.69 -5.77 13.96
C TYR A 163 4.80 -4.49 13.13
N VAL A 164 6.02 -4.17 12.71
CA VAL A 164 6.34 -3.11 11.74
C VAL A 164 7.34 -3.66 10.73
N LEU A 165 7.52 -2.98 9.59
CA LEU A 165 8.56 -3.35 8.62
C LEU A 165 9.96 -3.29 9.25
N GLY A 166 10.76 -4.31 8.96
CA GLY A 166 12.13 -4.45 9.43
C GLY A 166 13.17 -3.88 8.44
N PRO A 167 14.43 -3.71 8.88
CA PRO A 167 15.49 -3.08 8.08
C PRO A 167 15.87 -3.86 6.81
N ARG A 168 15.50 -5.15 6.70
CA ARG A 168 15.73 -5.92 5.46
C ARG A 168 14.99 -5.31 4.27
N VAL A 169 13.82 -4.72 4.50
CA VAL A 169 13.03 -4.05 3.46
C VAL A 169 13.82 -2.87 2.87
N LEU A 170 14.44 -2.04 3.71
CA LEU A 170 15.30 -0.94 3.25
C LEU A 170 16.47 -1.44 2.40
N SER A 171 17.12 -2.53 2.82
CA SER A 171 18.24 -3.11 2.09
C SER A 171 17.83 -3.57 0.69
N LEU A 172 16.66 -4.18 0.56
CA LEU A 172 16.10 -4.61 -0.72
C LEU A 172 15.68 -3.42 -1.59
N GLY A 173 15.03 -2.41 -1.00
CA GLY A 173 14.68 -1.16 -1.70
C GLY A 173 15.92 -0.47 -2.28
N LYS A 174 17.00 -0.33 -1.49
CA LYS A 174 18.26 0.25 -1.98
C LYS A 174 18.96 -0.62 -3.02
N ALA A 175 18.84 -1.94 -2.93
CA ALA A 175 19.34 -2.83 -3.99
C ALA A 175 18.54 -2.66 -5.29
N PHE A 176 17.21 -2.52 -5.21
CA PHE A 176 16.37 -2.22 -6.36
C PHE A 176 16.75 -0.88 -6.99
N GLU A 177 16.89 0.19 -6.20
CA GLU A 177 17.30 1.51 -6.70
C GLU A 177 18.63 1.46 -7.45
N ARG A 178 19.66 0.80 -6.88
CA ARG A 178 21.01 0.73 -7.49
C ARG A 178 21.06 -0.04 -8.81
N HIS A 179 20.20 -1.03 -8.99
CA HIS A 179 20.26 -1.90 -10.17
C HIS A 179 19.11 -1.64 -11.15
N ASN A 180 18.24 -0.67 -10.88
CA ASN A 180 17.17 -0.31 -11.79
C ASN A 180 17.65 0.80 -12.75
N PRO A 181 17.91 0.47 -14.03
CA PRO A 181 18.45 1.44 -14.98
C PRO A 181 17.42 2.55 -15.30
N LEU A 182 16.10 2.28 -15.15
CA LEU A 182 15.07 3.30 -15.37
C LEU A 182 15.20 4.43 -14.35
N LEU A 183 15.46 4.11 -13.08
CA LEU A 183 15.64 5.13 -12.04
C LEU A 183 16.86 6.02 -12.28
N HIS A 184 17.90 5.51 -12.94
CA HIS A 184 19.08 6.28 -13.31
C HIS A 184 18.78 7.32 -14.41
N VAL A 185 17.80 7.04 -15.27
CA VAL A 185 17.32 7.97 -16.30
C VAL A 185 16.30 8.95 -15.72
N LEU A 186 15.35 8.45 -14.92
CA LEU A 186 14.26 9.26 -14.37
C LEU A 186 14.76 10.32 -13.39
N ARG A 187 15.60 9.95 -12.42
CA ARG A 187 15.91 10.83 -11.29
C ARG A 187 16.57 12.16 -11.71
N PRO A 188 17.59 12.20 -12.60
CA PRO A 188 18.17 13.45 -13.06
C PRO A 188 17.14 14.36 -13.77
N GLN A 189 16.25 13.78 -14.56
CA GLN A 189 15.21 14.51 -15.29
C GLN A 189 14.18 15.12 -14.34
N LEU A 190 13.69 14.34 -13.37
CA LEU A 190 12.76 14.84 -12.35
C LEU A 190 13.40 15.92 -11.47
N GLU A 191 14.69 15.79 -11.14
CA GLU A 191 15.41 16.83 -10.38
C GLU A 191 15.55 18.14 -11.15
N GLN A 192 15.81 18.07 -12.45
CA GLN A 192 15.86 19.23 -13.33
C GLN A 192 14.48 19.90 -13.42
N LEU A 193 13.43 19.14 -13.71
CA LEU A 193 12.05 19.64 -13.76
C LEU A 193 11.63 20.28 -12.43
N ALA A 194 11.98 19.67 -11.30
CA ALA A 194 11.61 20.21 -9.98
C ALA A 194 12.27 21.56 -9.72
N ARG A 195 13.52 21.75 -10.20
CA ARG A 195 14.22 23.03 -10.10
C ARG A 195 13.64 24.07 -11.04
N GLU A 196 13.33 23.69 -12.28
CA GLU A 196 12.86 24.62 -13.31
C GLU A 196 11.42 25.09 -13.09
N LEU A 197 10.55 24.18 -12.63
CA LEU A 197 9.13 24.45 -12.40
C LEU A 197 8.83 24.88 -10.96
N ASP A 198 9.76 24.64 -10.04
CA ASP A 198 9.57 24.83 -8.59
C ASP A 198 8.32 24.12 -8.04
N GLU A 199 8.07 22.91 -8.55
CA GLU A 199 6.95 22.04 -8.17
C GLU A 199 7.44 20.64 -7.78
N ASN A 200 6.60 19.87 -7.09
CA ASN A 200 6.86 18.44 -6.90
C ASN A 200 6.64 17.72 -8.22
N VAL A 201 7.57 16.83 -8.58
CA VAL A 201 7.49 16.06 -9.83
C VAL A 201 7.54 14.58 -9.52
N SER A 202 6.76 13.79 -10.25
CA SER A 202 6.69 12.35 -10.06
C SER A 202 6.55 11.62 -11.38
N PHE A 203 7.04 10.40 -11.40
CA PHE A 203 6.83 9.44 -12.47
C PHE A 203 6.05 8.25 -11.92
N GLN A 204 4.92 7.95 -12.55
CA GLN A 204 4.00 6.91 -12.12
C GLN A 204 3.81 5.88 -13.23
N ILE A 205 3.69 4.61 -12.86
CA ILE A 205 3.41 3.49 -13.78
C ILE A 205 2.10 2.81 -13.42
N ILE A 206 1.57 2.04 -14.37
CA ILE A 206 0.46 1.12 -14.12
C ILE A 206 0.99 -0.11 -13.40
N ARG A 207 0.39 -0.44 -12.25
CA ARG A 207 0.60 -1.71 -11.54
C ARG A 207 -0.77 -2.34 -11.28
N ASN A 208 -1.09 -3.38 -12.04
CA ASN A 208 -2.43 -4.00 -12.03
C ASN A 208 -3.53 -2.96 -12.31
N ASP A 209 -4.49 -2.80 -11.38
CA ASP A 209 -5.56 -1.80 -11.42
C ASP A 209 -5.28 -0.58 -10.54
N ARG A 210 -3.99 -0.29 -10.33
CA ARG A 210 -3.50 0.83 -9.54
C ARG A 210 -2.35 1.54 -10.25
N ARG A 211 -2.04 2.72 -9.74
CA ARG A 211 -0.90 3.52 -10.16
C ARG A 211 0.14 3.45 -9.07
N LEU A 212 1.38 3.19 -9.44
CA LEU A 212 2.52 3.15 -8.53
C LEU A 212 3.44 4.32 -8.83
N CYS A 213 3.77 5.12 -7.82
CA CYS A 213 4.83 6.11 -7.95
C CYS A 213 6.20 5.45 -7.84
N VAL A 214 6.99 5.53 -8.91
CA VAL A 214 8.30 4.87 -9.01
C VAL A 214 9.43 5.82 -8.67
N CYS A 215 9.29 7.09 -9.06
CA CYS A 215 10.26 8.14 -8.74
C CYS A 215 9.53 9.44 -8.42
N SER A 216 9.99 10.15 -7.39
CA SER A 216 9.46 11.45 -7.03
C SER A 216 10.56 12.36 -6.52
N VAL A 217 10.49 13.64 -6.88
CA VAL A 217 11.35 14.70 -6.36
C VAL A 217 10.48 15.74 -5.68
N CYS A 218 10.79 15.99 -4.42
CA CYS A 218 10.03 16.89 -3.55
C CYS A 218 10.72 18.26 -3.44
N ARG A 219 9.93 19.33 -3.52
CA ARG A 219 10.34 20.68 -3.12
C ARG A 219 9.86 20.94 -1.71
N ALA A 220 10.71 21.50 -0.84
CA ALA A 220 10.41 21.62 0.59
C ALA A 220 9.10 22.38 0.88
N GLN A 221 8.81 23.43 0.10
CA GLN A 221 7.60 24.25 0.24
C GLN A 221 6.31 23.50 -0.10
N LEU A 222 6.40 22.42 -0.89
CA LEU A 222 5.26 21.64 -1.37
C LEU A 222 5.25 20.23 -0.79
N ALA A 223 6.02 19.94 0.25
CA ALA A 223 6.17 18.59 0.79
C ALA A 223 4.86 17.90 1.17
N ARG A 224 3.80 18.65 1.48
CA ARG A 224 2.45 18.12 1.76
C ARG A 224 1.78 17.49 0.53
N TYR A 225 2.12 17.92 -0.67
CA TYR A 225 1.50 17.50 -1.94
C TYR A 225 2.38 16.53 -2.73
N VAL A 226 3.42 15.99 -2.11
CA VAL A 226 4.28 15.00 -2.75
C VAL A 226 3.52 13.69 -2.95
N THR A 227 3.77 13.01 -4.06
CA THR A 227 3.38 11.61 -4.22
C THR A 227 4.59 10.75 -3.84
N PRO A 228 4.60 10.09 -2.66
CA PRO A 228 5.80 9.37 -2.21
C PRO A 228 6.17 8.21 -3.14
N GLU A 229 7.46 7.97 -3.32
CA GLU A 229 7.94 6.76 -3.99
C GLU A 229 7.42 5.51 -3.27
N GLY A 230 6.94 4.53 -4.03
CA GLY A 230 6.30 3.31 -3.52
C GLY A 230 4.80 3.43 -3.26
N SER A 231 4.25 4.66 -3.17
CA SER A 231 2.82 4.83 -2.90
C SER A 231 1.94 4.41 -4.09
N GLU A 232 0.77 3.85 -3.76
CA GLU A 232 -0.23 3.46 -4.74
C GLU A 232 -1.50 4.31 -4.68
N ALA A 233 -2.10 4.54 -5.85
CA ALA A 233 -3.39 5.21 -5.97
C ALA A 233 -4.33 4.52 -6.95
N LYS A 234 -5.62 4.46 -6.61
CA LYS A 234 -6.67 3.88 -7.46
C LYS A 234 -6.99 4.77 -8.66
N PHE A 235 -7.44 4.15 -9.75
CA PHE A 235 -8.16 4.80 -10.85
C PHE A 235 -9.61 5.15 -10.41
N PRO A 236 -10.30 6.09 -11.07
CA PRO A 236 -9.90 6.88 -12.25
C PRO A 236 -9.35 8.28 -11.93
N TYR A 237 -9.07 8.59 -10.67
CA TYR A 237 -8.83 9.96 -10.19
C TYR A 237 -7.44 10.51 -10.50
N GLY A 238 -7.27 11.77 -10.86
CA GLY A 238 -5.96 12.44 -10.98
C GLY A 238 -5.38 12.42 -12.40
N ALA A 239 -4.45 13.34 -12.67
CA ALA A 239 -3.91 13.56 -14.02
C ALA A 239 -3.16 12.33 -14.56
N ALA A 240 -2.29 11.69 -13.76
CA ALA A 240 -1.64 10.43 -14.14
C ALA A 240 -2.64 9.32 -14.51
N SER A 241 -3.80 9.24 -13.85
CA SER A 241 -4.83 8.26 -14.18
C SER A 241 -5.44 8.54 -15.55
N LYS A 242 -5.75 9.80 -15.86
CA LYS A 242 -6.27 10.20 -17.16
C LYS A 242 -5.29 9.88 -18.29
N VAL A 243 -4.00 10.15 -18.10
CA VAL A 243 -2.93 9.76 -19.04
C VAL A 243 -2.90 8.24 -19.24
N MET A 244 -2.90 7.48 -18.15
CA MET A 244 -2.85 6.02 -18.20
C MET A 244 -4.11 5.39 -18.81
N LEU A 245 -5.28 5.98 -18.64
CA LEU A 245 -6.51 5.51 -19.29
C LEU A 245 -6.56 5.91 -20.77
N ALA A 246 -5.95 7.04 -21.13
CA ALA A 246 -5.88 7.51 -22.52
C ALA A 246 -4.94 6.67 -23.40
N TRP A 247 -3.74 6.35 -22.91
CA TRP A 247 -2.71 5.66 -23.70
C TRP A 247 -2.31 4.27 -23.18
N GLY A 248 -2.81 3.86 -22.01
CA GLY A 248 -2.53 2.54 -21.45
C GLY A 248 -3.36 1.43 -22.07
N PRO A 249 -3.26 0.20 -21.53
CA PRO A 249 -3.93 -0.98 -22.08
C PRO A 249 -5.46 -0.84 -22.12
N ASP A 250 -6.05 -1.29 -23.22
CA ASP A 250 -7.50 -1.26 -23.41
C ASP A 250 -8.25 -2.08 -22.35
N GLU A 251 -7.66 -3.20 -21.90
CA GLU A 251 -8.26 -4.05 -20.85
C GLU A 251 -8.32 -3.32 -19.51
N LEU A 252 -7.31 -2.51 -19.19
CA LEU A 252 -7.33 -1.68 -17.99
C LEU A 252 -8.46 -0.65 -18.11
N ARG A 253 -8.55 0.06 -19.23
CA ARG A 253 -9.61 1.06 -19.44
C ARG A 253 -10.99 0.41 -19.33
N ALA A 254 -11.21 -0.72 -19.99
CA ALA A 254 -12.48 -1.46 -19.92
C ALA A 254 -12.82 -1.89 -18.49
N LYS A 255 -11.84 -2.43 -17.74
CA LYS A 255 -12.03 -2.84 -16.35
C LYS A 255 -12.39 -1.66 -15.44
N ILE A 256 -11.73 -0.51 -15.60
CA ILE A 256 -12.02 0.68 -14.79
C ILE A 256 -13.41 1.21 -15.12
N LEU A 257 -13.78 1.35 -16.40
CA LEU A 257 -15.10 1.83 -16.82
C LEU A 257 -16.23 0.93 -16.31
N ALA A 258 -16.03 -0.39 -16.30
CA ALA A 258 -16.99 -1.36 -15.78
C ALA A 258 -17.17 -1.28 -14.24
N ALA A 259 -16.22 -0.67 -13.52
CA ALA A 259 -16.27 -0.55 -12.06
C ALA A 259 -17.10 0.65 -11.57
N ALA A 260 -17.66 1.47 -12.47
CA ALA A 260 -18.55 2.57 -12.11
C ALA A 260 -19.83 2.07 -11.40
N PRO A 261 -20.43 2.87 -10.49
CA PRO A 261 -20.04 4.23 -10.10
C PRO A 261 -18.87 4.28 -9.10
N TYR A 262 -18.09 5.35 -9.18
CA TYR A 262 -16.91 5.54 -8.33
C TYR A 262 -17.25 6.31 -7.04
N PRO A 263 -16.55 6.02 -5.92
CA PRO A 263 -16.62 6.85 -4.73
C PRO A 263 -16.34 8.33 -5.04
N ARG A 264 -17.20 9.21 -4.52
CA ARG A 264 -17.02 10.66 -4.60
C ARG A 264 -16.16 11.14 -3.43
N TYR A 265 -15.11 11.91 -3.72
CA TYR A 265 -14.27 12.55 -2.70
C TYR A 265 -14.54 14.07 -2.60
N THR A 266 -14.85 14.69 -3.73
CA THR A 266 -15.20 16.11 -3.88
C THR A 266 -16.28 16.26 -4.97
N GLU A 267 -16.78 17.48 -5.19
CA GLU A 267 -17.66 17.83 -6.31
C GLU A 267 -17.01 17.58 -7.68
N HIS A 268 -15.68 17.65 -7.77
CA HIS A 268 -14.89 17.48 -8.99
C HIS A 268 -14.52 16.02 -9.29
N THR A 269 -14.77 15.10 -8.35
CA THR A 269 -14.49 13.68 -8.55
C THR A 269 -15.35 13.09 -9.67
N PRO A 270 -14.77 12.44 -10.70
CA PRO A 270 -15.54 11.67 -11.66
C PRO A 270 -16.21 10.47 -10.96
N THR A 271 -17.52 10.33 -11.14
CA THR A 271 -18.35 9.31 -10.51
C THR A 271 -18.95 8.32 -11.50
N THR A 272 -18.95 8.65 -12.80
CA THR A 272 -19.55 7.84 -13.87
C THR A 272 -18.51 7.43 -14.93
N ALA A 273 -18.80 6.36 -15.67
CA ALA A 273 -17.96 5.93 -16.80
C ALA A 273 -17.87 7.02 -17.88
N ASP A 274 -18.97 7.71 -18.18
CA ASP A 274 -19.01 8.77 -19.18
C ASP A 274 -18.14 9.98 -18.80
N GLU A 275 -18.11 10.37 -17.52
CA GLU A 275 -17.21 11.42 -17.04
C GLU A 275 -15.74 11.04 -17.22
N VAL A 276 -15.39 9.77 -16.97
CA VAL A 276 -14.04 9.26 -17.20
C VAL A 276 -13.70 9.23 -18.68
N LEU A 277 -14.61 8.77 -19.55
CA LEU A 277 -14.42 8.76 -20.99
C LEU A 277 -14.20 10.16 -21.56
N ARG A 278 -15.01 11.15 -21.14
CA ARG A 278 -14.80 12.56 -21.54
C ARG A 278 -13.43 13.08 -21.11
N ALA A 279 -12.98 12.75 -19.90
CA ALA A 279 -11.67 13.13 -19.42
C ALA A 279 -10.54 12.48 -20.22
N VAL A 280 -10.72 11.23 -20.66
CA VAL A 280 -9.79 10.51 -21.55
C VAL A 280 -9.73 11.17 -22.93
N GLU A 281 -10.88 11.45 -23.54
CA GLU A 281 -10.97 12.12 -24.84
C GLU A 281 -10.31 13.50 -24.82
N GLU A 282 -10.56 14.28 -23.76
CA GLU A 282 -9.89 15.57 -23.57
C GLU A 282 -8.37 15.41 -23.44
N THR A 283 -7.92 14.40 -22.69
CA THR A 283 -6.50 14.11 -22.50
C THR A 283 -5.82 13.74 -23.81
N LEU A 284 -6.45 12.88 -24.62
CA LEU A 284 -5.99 12.51 -25.95
C LEU A 284 -5.88 13.73 -26.88
N ARG A 285 -6.90 14.60 -26.88
CA ARG A 285 -6.94 15.80 -27.71
C ARG A 285 -5.85 16.82 -27.35
N ARG A 286 -5.55 16.97 -26.06
CA ARG A 286 -4.57 17.96 -25.56
C ARG A 286 -3.13 17.43 -25.55
N GLY A 287 -2.94 16.11 -25.48
CA GLY A 287 -1.64 15.48 -25.30
C GLY A 287 -1.10 15.53 -23.86
N TYR A 288 -1.92 15.99 -22.91
CA TYR A 288 -1.61 16.03 -21.48
C TYR A 288 -2.91 16.05 -20.67
N ALA A 289 -2.83 15.66 -19.40
CA ALA A 289 -3.95 15.67 -18.47
C ALA A 289 -3.79 16.72 -17.39
N VAL A 290 -4.91 17.28 -16.95
CA VAL A 290 -5.00 18.12 -15.75
C VAL A 290 -6.05 17.53 -14.82
N SER A 291 -5.76 17.53 -13.53
CA SER A 291 -6.69 17.19 -12.46
C SER A 291 -6.74 18.32 -11.45
N ARG A 292 -7.93 18.72 -11.05
CA ARG A 292 -8.15 19.71 -10.00
C ARG A 292 -9.13 19.14 -8.99
N GLU A 293 -8.64 19.02 -7.77
CA GLU A 293 -9.43 18.70 -6.59
C GLU A 293 -10.21 17.38 -6.67
N GLU A 294 -9.82 16.44 -7.53
CA GLU A 294 -10.58 15.19 -7.73
C GLU A 294 -10.51 14.24 -6.54
N ARG A 295 -9.46 14.34 -5.72
CA ARG A 295 -9.20 13.50 -4.55
C ARG A 295 -9.22 14.29 -3.24
N THR A 296 -8.77 15.53 -3.28
CA THR A 296 -8.55 16.36 -2.10
C THR A 296 -8.65 17.83 -2.50
N TYR A 297 -9.41 18.61 -1.73
CA TYR A 297 -9.56 20.05 -1.92
C TYR A 297 -8.21 20.77 -1.97
N GLY A 298 -8.12 21.78 -2.82
CA GLY A 298 -6.92 22.61 -3.01
C GLY A 298 -5.74 21.92 -3.69
N THR A 299 -5.88 20.67 -4.16
CA THR A 299 -4.81 19.94 -4.87
C THR A 299 -5.02 19.96 -6.38
N ALA A 300 -3.93 20.10 -7.15
CA ALA A 300 -3.98 19.99 -8.59
C ALA A 300 -2.76 19.23 -9.13
N ALA A 301 -2.90 18.63 -10.30
CA ALA A 301 -1.84 17.89 -10.94
C ALA A 301 -1.89 18.05 -12.46
N LEU A 302 -0.73 17.95 -13.10
CA LEU A 302 -0.58 17.93 -14.54
C LEU A 302 0.39 16.82 -14.93
N ASP A 303 0.01 15.99 -15.91
CA ASP A 303 0.80 14.84 -16.35
C ASP A 303 0.82 14.73 -17.89
N VAL A 304 1.94 14.26 -18.43
CA VAL A 304 2.14 13.91 -19.84
C VAL A 304 2.47 12.42 -19.98
N PRO A 305 2.13 11.77 -21.12
CA PRO A 305 2.52 10.39 -21.35
C PRO A 305 4.02 10.26 -21.62
N VAL A 306 4.62 9.20 -21.11
CA VAL A 306 5.97 8.76 -21.48
C VAL A 306 5.84 7.41 -22.17
N PHE A 307 6.35 7.30 -23.39
CA PHE A 307 6.31 6.07 -24.17
C PHE A 307 7.64 5.35 -24.14
N GLY A 308 7.60 4.02 -24.19
CA GLY A 308 8.76 3.17 -24.40
C GLY A 308 8.96 2.79 -25.88
N ALA A 309 9.74 1.74 -26.10
CA ALA A 309 9.87 1.12 -27.42
C ALA A 309 8.48 0.65 -27.94
N GLY A 310 8.25 0.72 -29.25
CA GLY A 310 6.98 0.29 -29.85
C GLY A 310 5.77 1.19 -29.57
N ARG A 311 5.98 2.41 -29.02
CA ARG A 311 4.92 3.34 -28.59
C ARG A 311 4.00 2.80 -27.48
N GLU A 312 4.46 1.82 -26.71
CA GLU A 312 3.75 1.39 -25.51
C GLU A 312 3.90 2.45 -24.40
N LEU A 313 2.84 2.69 -23.63
CA LEU A 313 2.89 3.62 -22.51
C LEU A 313 3.77 3.05 -21.38
N LEU A 314 4.89 3.72 -21.11
CA LEU A 314 5.78 3.39 -20.00
C LEU A 314 5.24 3.92 -18.67
N GLY A 315 4.63 5.12 -18.69
CA GLY A 315 4.08 5.77 -17.50
C GLY A 315 3.62 7.19 -17.75
N ALA A 316 3.30 7.89 -16.67
CA ALA A 316 2.93 9.30 -16.66
C ALA A 316 4.00 10.10 -15.91
N LEU A 317 4.45 11.19 -16.52
CA LEU A 317 5.39 12.14 -15.93
C LEU A 317 4.66 13.45 -15.68
N GLY A 318 4.72 13.95 -14.45
CA GLY A 318 3.93 15.12 -14.12
C GLY A 318 4.31 15.76 -12.81
N LEU A 319 3.63 16.88 -12.53
CA LEU A 319 3.79 17.65 -11.31
C LEU A 319 2.53 17.58 -10.44
N ALA A 320 2.75 17.70 -9.14
CA ALA A 320 1.71 17.91 -8.13
C ALA A 320 1.86 19.29 -7.51
N SER A 321 0.75 20.04 -7.45
CA SER A 321 0.69 21.43 -7.02
C SER A 321 -0.61 21.72 -6.26
N THR A 322 -0.88 22.99 -5.98
CA THR A 322 -2.18 23.45 -5.49
C THR A 322 -3.04 23.98 -6.64
N THR A 323 -4.36 24.04 -6.44
CA THR A 323 -5.28 24.64 -7.43
C THR A 323 -4.89 26.08 -7.77
N GLU A 324 -4.47 26.84 -6.76
CA GLU A 324 -4.04 28.24 -6.89
C GLU A 324 -2.75 28.40 -7.71
N ARG A 325 -1.79 27.48 -7.53
CA ARG A 325 -0.48 27.55 -8.19
C ARG A 325 -0.50 27.00 -9.62
N LEU A 326 -1.37 26.04 -9.91
CA LEU A 326 -1.52 25.49 -11.26
C LEU A 326 -2.28 26.47 -12.18
N THR A 327 -1.66 27.61 -12.48
CA THR A 327 -2.20 28.66 -13.37
C THR A 327 -2.02 28.29 -14.84
N PRO A 328 -2.75 28.94 -15.77
CA PRO A 328 -2.51 28.78 -17.21
C PRO A 328 -1.04 29.03 -17.60
N GLN A 329 -0.38 30.01 -17.00
CA GLN A 329 1.03 30.33 -17.26
C GLN A 329 1.97 29.21 -16.80
N LEU A 330 1.69 28.59 -15.64
CA LEU A 330 2.45 27.42 -15.21
C LEU A 330 2.22 26.24 -16.15
N ILE A 331 1.00 26.02 -16.63
CA ILE A 331 0.69 24.96 -17.61
C ILE A 331 1.44 25.19 -18.92
N GLU A 332 1.42 26.41 -19.47
CA GLU A 332 2.14 26.78 -20.69
C GLU A 332 3.65 26.55 -20.58
N LYS A 333 4.23 26.77 -19.41
CA LYS A 333 5.65 26.47 -19.13
C LYS A 333 5.90 24.98 -18.88
N ALA A 334 5.03 24.31 -18.13
CA ALA A 334 5.25 22.94 -17.66
C ALA A 334 5.04 21.90 -18.75
N VAL A 335 4.04 22.07 -19.64
CA VAL A 335 3.74 21.06 -20.66
C VAL A 335 4.93 20.82 -21.60
N PRO A 336 5.57 21.85 -22.20
CA PRO A 336 6.74 21.65 -23.05
C PRO A 336 7.92 21.02 -22.30
N ALA A 337 8.21 21.49 -21.09
CA ALA A 337 9.31 20.96 -20.28
C ALA A 337 9.11 19.48 -19.93
N LEU A 338 7.88 19.09 -19.55
CA LEU A 338 7.54 17.70 -19.27
C LEU A 338 7.59 16.82 -20.54
N GLN A 339 7.16 17.34 -21.68
CA GLN A 339 7.22 16.62 -22.96
C GLN A 339 8.66 16.42 -23.45
N GLU A 340 9.53 17.42 -23.26
CA GLU A 340 10.96 17.30 -23.57
C GLU A 340 11.63 16.23 -22.70
N ALA A 341 11.38 16.26 -21.38
CA ALA A 341 11.87 15.24 -20.46
C ALA A 341 11.31 13.84 -20.80
N ALA A 342 10.02 13.74 -21.19
CA ALA A 342 9.40 12.51 -21.64
C ALA A 342 10.08 11.96 -22.90
N ALA A 343 10.39 12.82 -23.88
CA ALA A 343 11.09 12.43 -25.10
C ALA A 343 12.53 11.97 -24.81
N TYR A 344 13.22 12.61 -23.88
CA TYR A 344 14.54 12.17 -23.41
C TYR A 344 14.45 10.77 -22.78
N ILE A 345 13.53 10.56 -21.82
CA ILE A 345 13.32 9.25 -21.17
C ILE A 345 12.98 8.18 -22.23
N GLN A 346 12.14 8.52 -23.20
CA GLN A 346 11.80 7.63 -24.31
C GLN A 346 13.04 7.25 -25.13
N SER A 347 13.90 8.21 -25.50
CA SER A 347 15.12 7.94 -26.28
C SER A 347 16.10 7.01 -25.54
N MET A 348 16.18 7.13 -24.22
CA MET A 348 17.04 6.30 -23.37
C MET A 348 16.46 4.89 -23.15
N THR A 349 15.17 4.69 -23.40
CA THR A 349 14.46 3.42 -23.21
C THR A 349 14.09 2.72 -24.52
N ALA A 350 14.16 3.40 -25.66
CA ALA A 350 13.76 2.93 -27.00
C ALA A 350 14.55 1.72 -27.53
N GLY A 351 15.67 1.36 -26.90
CA GLY A 351 16.52 0.23 -27.31
C GLY A 351 16.59 -0.92 -26.32
N ALA A 352 15.72 -0.97 -25.31
CA ALA A 352 15.94 -1.90 -24.22
C ALA A 352 14.68 -2.54 -23.65
N GLU A 353 14.54 -3.81 -23.98
CA GLU A 353 13.74 -4.82 -23.25
C GLU A 353 14.06 -4.87 -21.74
N LYS A 354 15.15 -4.21 -21.30
CA LYS A 354 15.68 -4.17 -19.92
C LYS A 354 14.97 -3.19 -18.98
N PHE A 355 14.12 -2.27 -19.47
CA PHE A 355 13.55 -1.19 -18.64
C PHE A 355 12.11 -1.41 -18.20
N ALA A 356 11.35 -2.25 -18.91
CA ALA A 356 10.04 -2.66 -18.48
C ALA A 356 10.19 -3.92 -17.63
N PRO A 357 10.06 -3.87 -16.30
CA PRO A 357 9.74 -5.09 -15.57
C PRO A 357 8.40 -5.55 -16.13
N ARG A 358 8.40 -6.55 -17.03
CA ARG A 358 7.23 -7.39 -17.24
C ARG A 358 6.97 -8.07 -15.91
N MET A 359 6.19 -7.40 -15.05
CA MET A 359 5.69 -8.02 -13.85
C MET A 359 4.78 -9.14 -14.33
N PRO A 360 5.02 -10.40 -13.92
CA PRO A 360 4.10 -11.48 -14.26
C PRO A 360 2.71 -11.07 -13.80
N ARG A 361 1.74 -11.16 -14.71
CA ARG A 361 0.33 -10.97 -14.35
C ARG A 361 0.03 -11.98 -13.25
N ARG A 362 -0.73 -11.61 -12.21
CA ARG A 362 -1.19 -12.59 -11.19
C ARG A 362 -1.94 -13.78 -11.82
N ASP A 363 -2.41 -13.60 -13.05
CA ASP A 363 -3.19 -14.55 -13.83
C ASP A 363 -2.36 -15.44 -14.78
N GLU A 364 -1.03 -15.22 -14.87
CA GLU A 364 -0.05 -16.08 -15.57
C GLU A 364 0.67 -16.99 -14.56
#